data_AF-A0A7C5HZ23-F1
#
_entry.id   AF-A0A7C5HZ23-F1
#
_cell.length_a   1.000
_cell.length_b   1.000
_cell.length_c   1.000
_cell.angle_alpha   90.00
_cell.angle_beta   90.00
_cell.angle_gamma   90.00
#
_symmetry.space_group_name_H-M   'P 1'
#
loop_
_entity.id
_entity.type
_entity.pdbx_description
1 polymer ?
#
loop_
_entity_poly.entity_id
_entity_poly.type
_entity_poly.pdbx_seq_one_letter_code
_entity_poly.pdbx_strand_id
1 'polypeptide(L)'
;KLHEARGFPGAIRSAKSISKLIKGGDLAEGKIQCKVQDAYSMRSTPQVIGTAHDALAFARSQVEIELNGVGDNPVFFPEDDLQLSGANFQGTPVSLPMDMAGAAITMVSVMSERRLNRLNNPALSVGLPPFLIKGAGMFSGLMLSQYTADMQIVEQRILSMPASIQSIPAAADQEDFVSMGMNTAIKNFQILDNAYGILGIELMAAAQALDFRKYKLGKGVAEAKKVIRKHVRFLEKDRPLYKDHTAMKELVKSGEILEATEKVVGPLN
;
A
#
# COMPACT_ATOMS: atom_id res chain seq x y z
N LYS A 1 12.20 6.58 -19.49
CA LYS A 1 12.61 7.95 -19.89
C LYS A 1 12.22 9.00 -18.85
N LEU A 2 10.93 9.34 -18.64
CA LEU A 2 10.54 10.38 -17.65
C LEU A 2 11.10 10.11 -16.24
N HIS A 3 10.91 8.89 -15.72
CA HIS A 3 11.38 8.54 -14.37
C HIS A 3 12.90 8.37 -14.29
N GLU A 4 13.53 7.88 -15.36
CA GLU A 4 15.00 7.79 -15.46
C GLU A 4 15.65 9.18 -15.43
N ALA A 5 15.04 10.17 -16.10
CA ALA A 5 15.51 11.55 -16.07
C ALA A 5 15.43 12.19 -14.67
N ARG A 6 14.53 11.72 -13.81
CA ARG A 6 14.43 12.19 -12.41
C ARG A 6 15.33 11.39 -11.44
N GLY A 7 15.66 10.13 -11.77
CA GLY A 7 16.69 9.36 -11.07
C GLY A 7 16.24 8.53 -9.85
N PHE A 8 14.98 8.58 -9.42
CA PHE A 8 14.52 7.81 -8.26
C PHE A 8 14.28 6.32 -8.59
N PRO A 9 15.01 5.37 -7.98
CA PRO A 9 14.91 3.94 -8.29
C PRO A 9 13.50 3.38 -8.11
N GLY A 10 12.84 3.67 -6.99
CA GLY A 10 11.47 3.22 -6.72
C GLY A 10 10.47 3.72 -7.77
N ALA A 11 10.64 4.94 -8.29
CA ALA A 11 9.76 5.47 -9.32
C ALA A 11 9.97 4.78 -10.67
N ILE A 12 11.23 4.48 -11.03
CA ILE A 12 11.57 3.72 -12.23
C ILE A 12 11.00 2.30 -12.13
N ARG A 13 11.17 1.65 -10.97
CA ARG A 13 10.57 0.36 -10.63
C ARG A 13 9.06 0.36 -10.83
N SER A 14 8.36 1.26 -10.14
CA SER A 14 6.90 1.36 -10.17
C SER A 14 6.37 1.58 -11.60
N ALA A 15 7.01 2.45 -12.38
CA ALA A 15 6.62 2.70 -13.76
C ALA A 15 6.81 1.48 -14.67
N LYS A 16 7.88 0.70 -14.48
CA LYS A 16 8.12 -0.56 -15.20
C LYS A 16 7.04 -1.59 -14.87
N SER A 17 6.67 -1.74 -13.60
CA SER A 17 5.62 -2.66 -13.17
C SER A 17 4.25 -2.30 -13.74
N ILE A 18 3.86 -1.01 -13.69
CA ILE A 18 2.61 -0.54 -14.32
C ILE A 18 2.62 -0.82 -15.82
N SER A 19 3.73 -0.53 -16.51
CA SER A 19 3.87 -0.78 -17.96
C SER A 19 3.74 -2.25 -18.32
N LYS A 20 4.31 -3.16 -17.51
CA LYS A 20 4.16 -4.62 -17.68
C LYS A 20 2.69 -5.06 -17.54
N LEU A 21 1.99 -4.56 -16.52
CA LEU A 21 0.60 -4.94 -16.23
C LEU A 21 -0.38 -4.56 -17.36
N ILE A 22 -0.21 -3.38 -17.95
CA ILE A 22 -1.13 -2.86 -18.99
C ILE A 22 -0.81 -3.37 -20.40
N LYS A 23 0.35 -4.01 -20.61
CA LYS A 23 0.81 -4.45 -21.94
C LYS A 23 -0.18 -5.41 -22.61
N GLY A 24 -0.41 -5.21 -23.92
CA GLY A 24 -1.30 -6.03 -24.75
C GLY A 24 -2.79 -5.70 -24.62
N GLY A 25 -3.13 -4.65 -23.87
CA GLY A 25 -4.47 -4.07 -23.79
C GLY A 25 -4.62 -2.80 -24.62
N ASP A 26 -5.86 -2.44 -24.92
CA ASP A 26 -6.21 -1.32 -25.80
C ASP A 26 -5.67 0.03 -25.28
N LEU A 27 -5.58 0.21 -23.96
CA LEU A 27 -4.99 1.40 -23.35
C LEU A 27 -3.51 1.57 -23.72
N ALA A 28 -2.73 0.50 -23.57
CA ALA A 28 -1.30 0.51 -23.87
C ALA A 28 -1.01 0.59 -25.38
N GLU A 29 -1.96 0.12 -26.20
CA GLU A 29 -1.90 0.15 -27.66
C GLU A 29 -2.47 1.46 -28.25
N GLY A 30 -2.89 2.43 -27.41
CA GLY A 30 -3.40 3.72 -27.86
C GLY A 30 -4.77 3.68 -28.56
N LYS A 31 -5.53 2.60 -28.36
CA LYS A 31 -6.86 2.39 -28.98
C LYS A 31 -8.01 3.03 -28.20
N ILE A 32 -7.71 3.61 -27.03
CA ILE A 32 -8.68 4.29 -26.17
C ILE A 32 -8.38 5.79 -26.20
N GLN A 33 -9.41 6.61 -26.39
CA GLN A 33 -9.25 8.06 -26.29
C GLN A 33 -8.91 8.45 -24.83
N CYS A 34 -7.77 9.12 -24.65
CA CYS A 34 -7.29 9.57 -23.35
C CYS A 34 -7.25 11.10 -23.28
N LYS A 35 -7.33 11.64 -22.05
CA LYS A 35 -7.05 13.05 -21.82
C LYS A 35 -5.56 13.32 -22.02
N VAL A 36 -5.22 14.57 -22.33
CA VAL A 36 -3.81 15.00 -22.43
C VAL A 36 -3.09 14.81 -21.09
N GLN A 37 -3.78 15.05 -19.98
CA GLN A 37 -3.26 14.83 -18.64
C GLN A 37 -4.31 14.22 -17.72
N ASP A 38 -3.93 13.16 -17.02
CA ASP A 38 -4.71 12.60 -15.92
C ASP A 38 -4.46 13.33 -14.59
N ALA A 39 -5.41 13.18 -13.68
CA ALA A 39 -5.29 13.64 -12.30
C ALA A 39 -4.12 12.95 -11.57
N TYR A 40 -3.61 13.59 -10.53
CA TYR A 40 -2.39 13.14 -9.85
C TYR A 40 -2.52 11.74 -9.25
N SER A 41 -3.66 11.36 -8.66
CA SER A 41 -3.83 10.00 -8.12
C SER A 41 -3.64 8.87 -9.14
N MET A 42 -3.73 9.17 -10.45
CA MET A 42 -3.35 8.27 -11.53
C MET A 42 -1.92 8.54 -12.02
N ARG A 43 -1.61 9.81 -12.31
CA ARG A 43 -0.40 10.23 -13.02
C ARG A 43 0.87 10.23 -12.17
N SER A 44 0.77 10.52 -10.88
CA SER A 44 1.90 10.53 -9.95
C SER A 44 2.10 9.20 -9.22
N THR A 45 1.41 8.13 -9.65
CA THR A 45 1.50 6.80 -9.02
C THR A 45 2.93 6.28 -8.93
N PRO A 46 3.76 6.34 -9.98
CA PRO A 46 5.14 5.86 -9.89
C PRO A 46 5.96 6.62 -8.84
N GLN A 47 5.75 7.94 -8.71
CA GLN A 47 6.46 8.76 -7.74
C GLN A 47 6.07 8.38 -6.31
N VAL A 48 4.78 8.24 -6.02
CA VAL A 48 4.29 7.97 -4.67
C VAL A 48 4.56 6.53 -4.23
N ILE A 49 4.24 5.53 -5.07
CA ILE A 49 4.55 4.12 -4.76
C ILE A 49 6.06 3.90 -4.75
N GLY A 50 6.78 4.58 -5.64
CA GLY A 50 8.24 4.52 -5.70
C GLY A 50 8.90 4.99 -4.40
N THR A 51 8.47 6.12 -3.85
CA THR A 51 8.96 6.59 -2.55
C THR A 51 8.71 5.56 -1.44
N ALA A 52 7.57 4.87 -1.45
CA ALA A 52 7.30 3.82 -0.46
C ALA A 52 8.26 2.63 -0.61
N HIS A 53 8.60 2.23 -1.84
CA HIS A 53 9.63 1.21 -2.06
C HIS A 53 11.00 1.63 -1.53
N ASP A 54 11.42 2.86 -1.80
CA ASP A 54 12.72 3.38 -1.36
C ASP A 54 12.77 3.48 0.18
N ALA A 55 11.69 3.92 0.82
CA ALA A 55 11.58 3.97 2.28
C ALA A 55 11.62 2.58 2.93
N LEU A 56 10.90 1.60 2.36
CA LEU A 56 10.91 0.22 2.84
C LEU A 56 12.27 -0.45 2.65
N ALA A 57 12.98 -0.16 1.55
CA ALA A 57 14.32 -0.67 1.33
C ALA A 57 15.30 -0.16 2.41
N PHE A 58 15.22 1.12 2.77
CA PHE A 58 16.01 1.66 3.87
C PHE A 58 15.64 1.03 5.21
N ALA A 59 14.35 0.99 5.58
CA ALA A 59 13.92 0.38 6.84
C ALA A 59 14.34 -1.10 6.94
N ARG A 60 14.21 -1.84 5.85
CA ARG A 60 14.69 -3.23 5.75
C ARG A 60 16.20 -3.33 6.02
N SER A 61 17.02 -2.45 5.44
CA SER A 61 18.47 -2.49 5.68
C SER A 61 18.83 -2.32 7.16
N GLN A 62 18.08 -1.50 7.89
CA GLN A 62 18.31 -1.25 9.32
C GLN A 62 17.89 -2.46 10.17
N VAL A 63 16.76 -3.09 9.83
CA VAL A 63 16.33 -4.35 10.47
C VAL A 63 17.32 -5.49 10.18
N GLU A 64 17.82 -5.60 8.95
CA GLU A 64 18.82 -6.62 8.60
C GLU A 64 20.14 -6.42 9.34
N ILE A 65 20.56 -5.17 9.60
CA ILE A 65 21.73 -4.89 10.45
C ILE A 65 21.45 -5.36 11.89
N GLU A 66 20.30 -4.98 12.47
CA GLU A 66 19.92 -5.35 13.84
C GLU A 66 19.89 -6.88 14.03
N LEU A 67 19.30 -7.60 13.08
CA LEU A 67 19.18 -9.06 13.12
C LEU A 67 20.54 -9.79 13.13
N ASN A 68 21.60 -9.15 12.63
CA ASN A 68 22.95 -9.71 12.57
C ASN A 68 23.90 -9.08 13.61
N GLY A 69 23.43 -8.11 14.38
CA GLY A 69 24.21 -7.39 15.39
C GLY A 69 24.11 -7.99 16.79
N VAL A 70 24.93 -7.48 17.71
CA VAL A 70 24.86 -7.78 19.14
C VAL A 70 24.13 -6.63 19.84
N GLY A 71 22.79 -6.72 19.92
CA GLY A 71 21.91 -5.75 20.57
C GLY A 71 21.80 -5.89 22.10
N ASP A 72 22.81 -6.47 22.75
CA ASP A 72 22.82 -6.77 24.20
C ASP A 72 23.87 -5.92 24.95
N ASN A 73 23.90 -6.00 26.28
CA ASN A 73 24.87 -5.34 27.14
C ASN A 73 25.06 -6.07 28.49
N PRO A 74 26.30 -6.22 29.00
CA PRO A 74 27.57 -5.83 28.40
C PRO A 74 28.01 -6.76 27.26
N VAL A 75 28.93 -6.29 26.45
CA VAL A 75 29.53 -7.08 25.36
C VAL A 75 30.93 -7.53 25.77
N PHE A 76 31.21 -8.82 25.58
CA PHE A 76 32.50 -9.43 25.88
C PHE A 76 33.28 -9.66 24.58
N PHE A 77 34.55 -9.29 24.58
CA PHE A 77 35.52 -9.48 23.50
C PHE A 77 36.66 -10.36 24.04
N PRO A 78 36.52 -11.71 23.97
CA PRO A 78 37.45 -12.62 24.66
C PRO A 78 38.88 -12.58 24.11
N GLU A 79 39.05 -12.34 22.81
CA GLU A 79 40.39 -12.24 22.21
C GLU A 79 41.18 -11.03 22.73
N ASP A 80 40.48 -10.01 23.22
CA ASP A 80 41.05 -8.80 23.77
C ASP A 80 41.06 -8.79 25.32
N ASP A 81 40.59 -9.87 25.98
CA ASP A 81 40.31 -9.92 27.43
C ASP A 81 39.52 -8.69 27.92
N LEU A 82 38.53 -8.27 27.12
CA LEU A 82 37.85 -6.99 27.26
C LEU A 82 36.34 -7.16 27.47
N GLN A 83 35.79 -6.45 28.45
CA GLN A 83 34.36 -6.30 28.65
C GLN A 83 33.98 -4.81 28.47
N LEU A 84 33.06 -4.53 27.57
CA LEU A 84 32.55 -3.18 27.32
C LEU A 84 31.09 -3.06 27.75
N SER A 85 30.80 -2.06 28.57
CA SER A 85 29.44 -1.61 28.83
C SER A 85 29.10 -0.47 27.87
N GLY A 86 27.99 -0.58 27.18
CA GLY A 86 27.46 0.39 26.23
C GLY A 86 25.94 0.31 26.19
N ALA A 87 25.35 0.67 25.04
CA ALA A 87 23.91 0.74 24.87
C ALA A 87 23.45 0.15 23.53
N ASN A 88 24.01 -0.98 23.11
CA ASN A 88 23.60 -1.63 21.86
C ASN A 88 22.13 -2.08 21.88
N PHE A 89 21.52 -2.23 23.06
CA PHE A 89 20.08 -2.49 23.24
C PHE A 89 19.17 -1.31 22.82
N GLN A 90 19.74 -0.15 22.48
CA GLN A 90 18.99 1.04 22.09
C GLN A 90 18.44 0.87 20.67
N GLY A 91 17.12 0.67 20.57
CA GLY A 91 16.46 0.31 19.29
C GLY A 91 16.08 1.44 18.34
N THR A 92 16.56 2.68 18.51
CA THR A 92 16.24 3.81 17.61
C THR A 92 16.69 3.59 16.16
N PRO A 93 17.85 2.95 15.87
CA PRO A 93 18.23 2.62 14.49
C PRO A 93 17.17 1.81 13.74
N VAL A 94 16.33 1.04 14.43
CA VAL A 94 15.20 0.32 13.85
C VAL A 94 13.90 1.11 13.94
N SER A 95 13.59 1.73 15.08
CA SER A 95 12.28 2.35 15.30
C SER A 95 12.05 3.56 14.38
N LEU A 96 13.03 4.44 14.21
CA LEU A 96 12.86 5.64 13.40
C LEU A 96 12.60 5.34 11.90
N PRO A 97 13.37 4.46 11.23
CA PRO A 97 13.05 4.03 9.86
C PRO A 97 11.71 3.29 9.75
N MET A 98 11.32 2.52 10.76
CA MET A 98 10.03 1.84 10.77
C MET A 98 8.86 2.83 10.91
N ASP A 99 9.02 3.94 11.65
CA ASP A 99 8.03 5.02 11.66
C ASP A 99 7.84 5.65 10.26
N MET A 100 8.94 5.84 9.53
CA MET A 100 8.88 6.29 8.13
C MET A 100 8.17 5.27 7.23
N ALA A 101 8.39 3.97 7.43
CA ALA A 101 7.70 2.92 6.68
C ALA A 101 6.18 2.95 6.91
N GLY A 102 5.74 3.13 8.17
CA GLY A 102 4.32 3.30 8.50
C GLY A 102 3.69 4.49 7.79
N ALA A 103 4.35 5.65 7.83
CA ALA A 103 3.89 6.85 7.12
C ALA A 103 3.83 6.65 5.58
N ALA A 104 4.79 5.93 5.02
CA ALA A 104 4.82 5.62 3.59
C ALA A 104 3.65 4.70 3.17
N ILE A 105 3.31 3.69 3.98
CA ILE A 105 2.13 2.83 3.74
C ILE A 105 0.85 3.67 3.79
N THR A 106 0.69 4.51 4.81
CA THR A 106 -0.46 5.43 4.93
C THR A 106 -0.60 6.34 3.71
N MET A 107 0.51 6.89 3.21
CA MET A 107 0.51 7.72 1.99
C MET A 107 0.00 6.95 0.76
N VAL A 108 0.41 5.68 0.59
CA VAL A 108 -0.07 4.82 -0.50
C VAL A 108 -1.56 4.55 -0.36
N SER A 109 -2.05 4.28 0.85
CA SER A 109 -3.48 4.10 1.12
C SER A 109 -4.31 5.35 0.80
N VAL A 110 -3.82 6.54 1.15
CA VAL A 110 -4.47 7.81 0.79
C VAL A 110 -4.61 7.93 -0.72
N MET A 111 -3.55 7.60 -1.47
CA MET A 111 -3.61 7.63 -2.93
C MET A 111 -4.59 6.60 -3.51
N SER A 112 -4.66 5.39 -2.91
CA SER A 112 -5.64 4.35 -3.25
C SER A 112 -7.07 4.87 -3.12
N GLU A 113 -7.43 5.47 -1.99
CA GLU A 113 -8.79 5.99 -1.83
C GLU A 113 -9.06 7.16 -2.77
N ARG A 114 -8.08 8.02 -3.06
CA ARG A 114 -8.25 9.06 -4.10
C ARG A 114 -8.50 8.45 -5.48
N ARG A 115 -8.06 7.23 -5.78
CA ARG A 115 -8.44 6.49 -7.01
C ARG A 115 -9.82 5.86 -6.90
N LEU A 116 -10.18 5.28 -5.75
CA LEU A 116 -11.53 4.80 -5.46
C LEU A 116 -12.59 5.90 -5.65
N ASN A 117 -12.36 7.10 -5.11
CA ASN A 117 -13.23 8.26 -5.30
C ASN A 117 -13.44 8.58 -6.80
N ARG A 118 -12.38 8.48 -7.61
CA ARG A 118 -12.49 8.72 -9.06
C ARG A 118 -13.32 7.67 -9.77
N LEU A 119 -13.30 6.42 -9.31
CA LEU A 119 -14.14 5.35 -9.84
C LEU A 119 -15.61 5.58 -9.47
N ASN A 120 -15.89 5.97 -8.23
CA ASN A 120 -17.24 6.20 -7.73
C ASN A 120 -17.89 7.48 -8.29
N ASN A 121 -17.11 8.51 -8.58
CA ASN A 121 -17.64 9.81 -8.97
C ASN A 121 -17.86 9.92 -10.49
N PRO A 122 -19.10 10.04 -10.99
CA PRO A 122 -19.41 10.09 -12.42
C PRO A 122 -18.75 11.28 -13.16
N ALA A 123 -18.47 12.39 -12.46
CA ALA A 123 -17.76 13.53 -13.05
C ALA A 123 -16.27 13.24 -13.31
N LEU A 124 -15.70 12.22 -12.67
CA LEU A 124 -14.27 11.90 -12.70
C LEU A 124 -13.97 10.57 -13.39
N SER A 125 -14.95 9.67 -13.45
CA SER A 125 -14.81 8.24 -13.78
C SER A 125 -14.74 7.93 -15.27
N VAL A 126 -14.87 8.94 -16.13
CA VAL A 126 -14.85 8.81 -17.60
C VAL A 126 -16.00 7.91 -18.10
N GLY A 127 -17.23 8.19 -17.65
CA GLY A 127 -18.44 7.51 -18.12
C GLY A 127 -18.77 6.19 -17.42
N LEU A 128 -18.21 5.92 -16.23
CA LEU A 128 -18.73 4.85 -15.37
C LEU A 128 -20.00 5.33 -14.65
N PRO A 129 -20.94 4.44 -14.35
CA PRO A 129 -22.12 4.82 -13.59
C PRO A 129 -21.73 5.28 -12.17
N PRO A 130 -22.52 6.20 -11.55
CA PRO A 130 -22.27 6.64 -10.18
C PRO A 130 -22.15 5.45 -9.22
N PHE A 131 -21.14 5.47 -8.37
CA PHE A 131 -20.86 4.42 -7.37
C PHE A 131 -20.74 3.00 -7.94
N LEU A 132 -20.42 2.89 -9.24
CA LEU A 132 -20.20 1.63 -9.95
C LEU A 132 -21.38 0.65 -9.92
N ILE A 133 -22.60 1.18 -10.01
CA ILE A 133 -23.83 0.37 -10.06
C ILE A 133 -24.84 0.87 -11.10
N LYS A 134 -25.58 -0.05 -11.73
CA LYS A 134 -26.72 0.32 -12.57
C LYS A 134 -27.90 0.70 -11.69
N GLY A 135 -28.70 1.69 -12.10
CA GLY A 135 -29.85 2.14 -11.30
C GLY A 135 -29.46 2.95 -10.05
N ALA A 136 -28.35 3.69 -10.12
CA ALA A 136 -27.93 4.60 -9.06
C ALA A 136 -29.09 5.53 -8.63
N GLY A 137 -29.25 5.71 -7.31
CA GLY A 137 -30.39 6.41 -6.70
C GLY A 137 -31.42 5.43 -6.11
N MET A 138 -31.71 4.33 -6.81
CA MET A 138 -32.39 3.17 -6.22
C MET A 138 -31.39 2.28 -5.48
N PHE A 139 -30.21 2.08 -6.07
CA PHE A 139 -29.09 1.37 -5.45
C PHE A 139 -27.94 2.33 -5.13
N SER A 140 -27.23 2.05 -4.04
CA SER A 140 -26.10 2.83 -3.55
C SER A 140 -24.75 2.30 -4.04
N GLY A 141 -24.68 1.03 -4.47
CA GLY A 141 -23.46 0.45 -5.02
C GLY A 141 -22.30 0.48 -4.04
N LEU A 142 -21.16 1.03 -4.49
CA LEU A 142 -19.95 1.12 -3.68
C LEU A 142 -19.83 2.41 -2.86
N MET A 143 -20.90 3.21 -2.74
CA MET A 143 -20.90 4.44 -1.94
C MET A 143 -20.40 4.20 -0.51
N LEU A 144 -20.99 3.25 0.21
CA LEU A 144 -20.59 2.97 1.60
C LEU A 144 -19.25 2.24 1.72
N SER A 145 -18.76 1.63 0.63
CA SER A 145 -17.40 1.07 0.62
C SER A 145 -16.36 2.18 0.75
N GLN A 146 -16.64 3.35 0.19
CA GLN A 146 -15.77 4.51 0.34
C GLN A 146 -15.71 4.98 1.80
N TYR A 147 -16.84 4.94 2.52
CA TYR A 147 -16.86 5.35 3.93
C TYR A 147 -16.00 4.43 4.80
N THR A 148 -16.02 3.12 4.52
CA THR A 148 -15.12 2.16 5.17
C THR A 148 -13.67 2.49 4.90
N ALA A 149 -13.29 2.73 3.63
CA ALA A 149 -11.92 3.10 3.28
C ALA A 149 -11.49 4.43 3.94
N ASP A 150 -12.37 5.43 3.96
CA ASP A 150 -12.13 6.75 4.56
C ASP A 150 -11.87 6.63 6.07
N MET A 151 -12.67 5.82 6.77
CA MET A 151 -12.48 5.56 8.21
C MET A 151 -11.11 4.93 8.49
N GLN A 152 -10.73 3.90 7.74
CA GLN A 152 -9.44 3.23 7.90
C GLN A 152 -8.26 4.16 7.59
N ILE A 153 -8.42 5.11 6.66
CA ILE A 153 -7.41 6.14 6.37
C ILE A 153 -7.26 7.11 7.53
N VAL A 154 -8.36 7.54 8.14
CA VAL A 154 -8.31 8.42 9.32
C VAL A 154 -7.56 7.72 10.45
N GLU A 155 -7.83 6.43 10.69
CA GLU A 155 -7.12 5.64 11.69
C GLU A 155 -5.61 5.54 11.37
N GLN A 156 -5.25 5.22 10.11
CA GLN A 156 -3.85 5.21 9.68
C GLN A 156 -3.15 6.56 9.90
N ARG A 157 -3.83 7.69 9.67
CA ARG A 157 -3.27 9.02 9.90
C ARG A 157 -2.96 9.27 11.38
N ILE A 158 -3.86 8.85 12.27
CA ILE A 158 -3.65 8.93 13.73
C ILE A 158 -2.45 8.06 14.14
N LEU A 159 -2.42 6.81 13.66
CA LEU A 159 -1.32 5.86 13.94
C LEU A 159 0.02 6.27 13.31
N SER A 160 0.01 7.16 12.32
CA SER A 160 1.24 7.65 11.68
C SER A 160 2.01 8.67 12.52
N MET A 161 1.49 9.08 13.69
CA MET A 161 2.31 9.80 14.67
C MET A 161 3.53 8.94 15.04
N PRO A 162 4.77 9.43 14.88
CA PRO A 162 5.95 8.66 15.19
C PRO A 162 5.97 8.26 16.67
N ALA A 163 6.18 6.98 16.94
CA ALA A 163 6.36 6.51 18.31
C ALA A 163 7.78 6.78 18.79
N SER A 164 8.76 6.80 17.88
CA SER A 164 10.18 7.01 18.19
C SER A 164 10.50 8.35 18.84
N ILE A 165 9.57 9.31 18.84
CA ILE A 165 9.72 10.63 19.48
C ILE A 165 8.98 10.75 20.82
N GLN A 166 8.40 9.66 21.30
CA GLN A 166 7.53 9.64 22.49
C GLN A 166 8.26 9.14 23.74
N SER A 167 9.60 9.23 23.77
CA SER A 167 10.40 8.81 24.92
C SER A 167 9.89 9.44 26.22
N ILE A 168 9.79 8.63 27.26
CA ILE A 168 9.53 9.05 28.63
C ILE A 168 10.46 8.28 29.57
N PRO A 169 10.96 8.90 30.65
CA PRO A 169 11.94 8.27 31.51
C PRO A 169 11.35 7.10 32.30
N ALA A 170 12.19 6.12 32.59
CA ALA A 170 11.89 4.98 33.44
C ALA A 170 13.04 4.70 34.42
N ALA A 171 12.80 3.76 35.35
CA ALA A 171 13.80 3.30 36.32
C ALA A 171 14.50 4.43 37.10
N ALA A 172 13.71 5.40 37.61
CA ALA A 172 14.23 6.56 38.35
C ALA A 172 15.30 7.36 37.57
N ASP A 173 15.00 7.66 36.30
CA ASP A 173 15.85 8.38 35.34
C ASP A 173 17.13 7.66 34.92
N GLN A 174 17.30 6.38 35.30
CA GLN A 174 18.37 5.56 34.74
C GLN A 174 18.14 5.22 33.26
N GLU A 175 16.86 5.05 32.87
CA GLU A 175 16.42 4.92 31.49
C GLU A 175 15.71 6.23 31.09
N ASP A 176 16.47 7.33 31.01
CA ASP A 176 15.96 8.67 30.71
C ASP A 176 15.55 8.88 29.25
N PHE A 177 16.04 8.02 28.35
CA PHE A 177 15.69 8.02 26.93
C PHE A 177 15.51 6.60 26.36
N VAL A 178 14.36 6.36 25.71
CA VAL A 178 14.02 5.08 25.09
C VAL A 178 13.48 5.25 23.67
N SER A 179 13.66 4.21 22.85
CA SER A 179 13.35 4.25 21.41
C SER A 179 11.87 4.11 21.05
N MET A 180 11.04 3.67 22.00
CA MET A 180 9.64 3.26 21.77
C MET A 180 9.49 2.27 20.58
N GLY A 181 10.50 1.42 20.38
CA GLY A 181 10.58 0.51 19.22
C GLY A 181 9.41 -0.46 19.12
N MET A 182 8.97 -1.04 20.24
CA MET A 182 7.83 -1.96 20.23
C MET A 182 6.51 -1.26 19.89
N ASN A 183 6.29 -0.04 20.40
CA ASN A 183 5.12 0.76 20.03
C ASN A 183 5.10 1.09 18.53
N THR A 184 6.27 1.35 17.95
CA THR A 184 6.44 1.53 16.50
C THR A 184 6.02 0.28 15.73
N ALA A 185 6.45 -0.91 16.18
CA ALA A 185 6.07 -2.17 15.54
C ALA A 185 4.56 -2.43 15.62
N ILE A 186 3.97 -2.28 16.81
CA ILE A 186 2.53 -2.52 17.06
C ILE A 186 1.67 -1.62 16.17
N LYS A 187 1.93 -0.31 16.15
CA LYS A 187 1.13 0.61 15.33
C LYS A 187 1.32 0.35 13.82
N ASN A 188 2.50 -0.09 13.40
CA ASN A 188 2.73 -0.46 12.01
C ASN A 188 1.97 -1.72 11.58
N PHE A 189 1.77 -2.70 12.47
CA PHE A 189 0.87 -3.82 12.18
C PHE A 189 -0.58 -3.35 11.97
N GLN A 190 -1.06 -2.41 12.79
CA GLN A 190 -2.39 -1.82 12.63
C GLN A 190 -2.51 -1.01 11.34
N ILE A 191 -1.50 -0.22 11.00
CA ILE A 191 -1.44 0.50 9.72
C ILE A 191 -1.52 -0.49 8.55
N LEU A 192 -0.72 -1.56 8.57
CA LEU A 192 -0.69 -2.54 7.50
C LEU A 192 -2.02 -3.29 7.36
N ASP A 193 -2.66 -3.64 8.48
CA ASP A 193 -3.97 -4.30 8.51
C ASP A 193 -5.06 -3.43 7.87
N ASN A 194 -5.05 -2.12 8.15
CA ASN A 194 -5.92 -1.15 7.50
C ASN A 194 -5.62 -1.01 6.00
N ALA A 195 -4.34 -1.05 5.60
CA ALA A 195 -3.94 -0.94 4.21
C ALA A 195 -4.53 -2.08 3.36
N TYR A 196 -4.57 -3.30 3.90
CA TYR A 196 -5.19 -4.44 3.22
C TYR A 196 -6.67 -4.21 2.90
N GLY A 197 -7.43 -3.63 3.84
CA GLY A 197 -8.83 -3.27 3.63
C GLY A 197 -9.01 -2.20 2.55
N ILE A 198 -8.24 -1.11 2.67
CA ILE A 198 -8.31 0.04 1.75
C ILE A 198 -7.96 -0.39 0.32
N LEU A 199 -6.85 -1.12 0.13
CA LEU A 199 -6.44 -1.64 -1.17
C LEU A 199 -7.43 -2.68 -1.70
N GLY A 200 -7.96 -3.54 -0.84
CA GLY A 200 -8.96 -4.54 -1.22
C GLY A 200 -10.24 -3.90 -1.77
N ILE A 201 -10.72 -2.82 -1.13
CA ILE A 201 -11.88 -2.06 -1.60
C ILE A 201 -11.59 -1.39 -2.96
N GLU A 202 -10.41 -0.78 -3.13
CA GLU A 202 -10.02 -0.18 -4.42
C GLU A 202 -9.98 -1.24 -5.54
N LEU A 203 -9.37 -2.40 -5.28
CA LEU A 203 -9.27 -3.50 -6.24
C LEU A 203 -10.65 -4.09 -6.60
N MET A 204 -11.54 -4.21 -5.62
CA MET A 204 -12.94 -4.59 -5.85
C MET A 204 -13.65 -3.58 -6.77
N ALA A 205 -13.50 -2.28 -6.49
CA ALA A 205 -14.06 -1.21 -7.31
C ALA A 205 -13.46 -1.19 -8.72
N ALA A 206 -12.16 -1.42 -8.86
CA ALA A 206 -11.49 -1.51 -10.15
C ALA A 206 -12.03 -2.69 -10.97
N ALA A 207 -12.18 -3.89 -10.37
CA ALA A 207 -12.76 -5.04 -11.04
C ALA A 207 -14.20 -4.76 -11.50
N GLN A 208 -15.01 -4.11 -10.65
CA GLN A 208 -16.37 -3.67 -10.97
C GLN A 208 -16.39 -2.66 -12.13
N ALA A 209 -15.53 -1.65 -12.10
CA ALA A 209 -15.38 -0.68 -13.17
C ALA A 209 -15.00 -1.34 -14.50
N LEU A 210 -14.08 -2.30 -14.47
CA LEU A 210 -13.64 -3.05 -15.64
C LEU A 210 -14.70 -4.02 -16.20
N ASP A 211 -15.76 -4.34 -15.45
CA ASP A 211 -16.92 -5.06 -15.98
C ASP A 211 -17.86 -4.16 -16.79
N PHE A 212 -17.87 -2.85 -16.51
CA PHE A 212 -18.62 -1.87 -17.32
C PHE A 212 -17.90 -1.46 -18.60
N ARG A 213 -16.60 -1.70 -18.70
CA ARG A 213 -15.79 -1.33 -19.87
C ARG A 213 -15.79 -2.44 -20.91
N LYS A 214 -15.90 -2.05 -22.18
CA LYS A 214 -15.75 -2.94 -23.34
C LYS A 214 -14.39 -2.72 -24.01
N TYR A 215 -13.32 -2.89 -23.24
CA TYR A 215 -11.94 -2.75 -23.73
C TYR A 215 -11.17 -4.04 -23.51
N LYS A 216 -10.22 -4.34 -24.38
CA LYS A 216 -9.22 -5.37 -24.13
C LYS A 216 -8.28 -4.88 -23.04
N LEU A 217 -8.26 -5.61 -21.92
CA LEU A 217 -7.39 -5.29 -20.78
C LEU A 217 -5.96 -5.74 -21.04
N GLY A 218 -4.99 -5.06 -20.40
CA GLY A 218 -3.63 -5.56 -20.35
C GLY A 218 -3.56 -6.93 -19.68
N LYS A 219 -2.58 -7.76 -20.04
CA LYS A 219 -2.51 -9.16 -19.59
C LYS A 219 -2.52 -9.30 -18.07
N GLY A 220 -1.73 -8.47 -17.37
CA GLY A 220 -1.67 -8.48 -15.91
C GLY A 220 -2.97 -7.98 -15.28
N VAL A 221 -3.55 -6.91 -15.83
CA VAL A 221 -4.84 -6.38 -15.36
C VAL A 221 -5.98 -7.41 -15.54
N ALA A 222 -5.98 -8.15 -16.65
CA ALA A 222 -6.96 -9.20 -16.92
C ALA A 222 -6.86 -10.35 -15.91
N GLU A 223 -5.64 -10.81 -15.60
CA GLU A 223 -5.45 -11.87 -14.61
C GLU A 223 -5.80 -11.41 -13.19
N ALA A 224 -5.41 -10.19 -12.80
CA ALA A 224 -5.82 -9.62 -11.51
C ALA A 224 -7.34 -9.58 -11.36
N LYS A 225 -8.06 -9.07 -12.39
CA LYS A 225 -9.52 -9.04 -12.40
C LYS A 225 -10.12 -10.45 -12.27
N LYS A 226 -9.58 -11.44 -12.97
CA LYS A 226 -10.02 -12.83 -12.92
C LYS A 226 -9.85 -13.42 -11.52
N VAL A 227 -8.71 -13.20 -10.85
CA VAL A 227 -8.50 -13.61 -9.45
C VAL A 227 -9.53 -12.97 -8.54
N ILE A 228 -9.67 -11.64 -8.58
CA ILE A 228 -10.66 -10.90 -7.77
C ILE A 228 -12.07 -11.48 -7.95
N ARG A 229 -12.47 -11.83 -9.19
CA ARG A 229 -13.79 -12.38 -9.49
C ARG A 229 -14.04 -13.80 -8.97
N LYS A 230 -13.00 -14.53 -8.55
CA LYS A 230 -13.16 -15.78 -7.80
C LYS A 230 -13.64 -15.54 -6.37
N HIS A 231 -13.30 -14.40 -5.77
CA HIS A 231 -13.60 -14.08 -4.38
C HIS A 231 -14.82 -13.17 -4.23
N VAL A 232 -15.03 -12.24 -5.16
CA VAL A 232 -16.14 -11.29 -5.11
C VAL A 232 -16.90 -11.23 -6.44
N ARG A 233 -18.22 -11.48 -6.37
CA ARG A 233 -19.10 -11.44 -7.54
C ARG A 233 -19.36 -9.99 -7.97
N PHE A 234 -19.66 -9.80 -9.25
CA PHE A 234 -20.15 -8.52 -9.77
C PHE A 234 -21.33 -8.00 -8.91
N LEU A 235 -21.35 -6.69 -8.66
CA LEU A 235 -22.42 -6.05 -7.89
C LEU A 235 -23.51 -5.56 -8.85
N GLU A 236 -24.52 -6.41 -9.05
CA GLU A 236 -25.66 -6.10 -9.94
C GLU A 236 -26.73 -5.25 -9.25
N LYS A 237 -27.01 -5.57 -7.99
CA LYS A 237 -27.91 -4.86 -7.08
C LYS A 237 -27.26 -4.79 -5.70
N ASP A 238 -27.76 -3.91 -4.85
CA ASP A 238 -27.23 -3.77 -3.49
C ASP A 238 -27.31 -5.09 -2.71
N ARG A 239 -26.26 -5.32 -1.93
CA ARG A 239 -26.14 -6.39 -0.93
C ARG A 239 -25.23 -5.92 0.20
N PRO A 240 -25.29 -6.53 1.38
CA PRO A 240 -24.30 -6.27 2.43
C PRO A 240 -22.88 -6.56 1.91
N LEU A 241 -22.01 -5.54 1.90
CA LEU A 241 -20.66 -5.64 1.31
C LEU A 241 -19.58 -6.07 2.30
N TYR A 242 -19.87 -6.16 3.60
CA TYR A 242 -18.86 -6.51 4.61
C TYR A 242 -18.15 -7.83 4.31
N LYS A 243 -18.87 -8.85 3.81
CA LYS A 243 -18.28 -10.14 3.41
C LYS A 243 -17.32 -9.98 2.23
N ASP A 244 -17.70 -9.14 1.26
CA ASP A 244 -16.86 -8.86 0.09
C ASP A 244 -15.61 -8.06 0.51
N HIS A 245 -15.75 -7.08 1.42
CA HIS A 245 -14.64 -6.32 1.99
C HIS A 245 -13.67 -7.21 2.76
N THR A 246 -14.16 -8.08 3.65
CA THR A 246 -13.32 -9.03 4.38
C THR A 246 -12.60 -9.99 3.43
N ALA A 247 -13.30 -10.55 2.44
CA ALA A 247 -12.68 -11.43 1.46
C ALA A 247 -11.56 -10.72 0.66
N MET A 248 -11.79 -9.45 0.29
CA MET A 248 -10.79 -8.66 -0.43
C MET A 248 -9.60 -8.26 0.44
N LYS A 249 -9.82 -7.96 1.73
CA LYS A 249 -8.74 -7.73 2.69
C LYS A 249 -7.83 -8.94 2.79
N GLU A 250 -8.41 -10.13 2.99
CA GLU A 250 -7.63 -11.38 3.07
C GLU A 250 -6.94 -11.70 1.74
N LEU A 251 -7.58 -11.43 0.60
CA LEU A 251 -6.98 -11.63 -0.72
C LEU A 251 -5.77 -10.71 -0.99
N VAL A 252 -5.80 -9.47 -0.53
CA VAL A 252 -4.64 -8.57 -0.63
C VAL A 252 -3.53 -9.06 0.30
N LYS A 253 -3.88 -9.44 1.53
CA LYS A 253 -2.93 -9.95 2.52
C LYS A 253 -2.23 -11.24 2.09
N SER A 254 -2.91 -12.12 1.35
CA SER A 254 -2.33 -13.38 0.88
C SER A 254 -1.32 -13.21 -0.26
N GLY A 255 -1.33 -12.08 -0.96
CA GLY A 255 -0.47 -11.86 -2.13
C GLY A 255 -0.91 -12.61 -3.40
N GLU A 256 -2.04 -13.33 -3.39
CA GLU A 256 -2.47 -14.17 -4.52
C GLU A 256 -2.61 -13.37 -5.83
N ILE A 257 -3.13 -12.14 -5.75
CA ILE A 257 -3.24 -11.26 -6.93
C ILE A 257 -1.85 -10.99 -7.53
N LEU A 258 -0.87 -10.66 -6.69
CA LEU A 258 0.49 -10.38 -7.12
C LEU A 258 1.09 -11.62 -7.79
N GLU A 259 1.08 -12.76 -7.11
CA GLU A 259 1.65 -14.02 -7.61
C GLU A 259 1.02 -14.45 -8.94
N ALA A 260 -0.31 -14.35 -9.06
CA ALA A 260 -1.03 -14.70 -10.28
C ALA A 260 -0.65 -13.77 -11.44
N THR A 261 -0.54 -12.46 -11.19
CA THR A 261 -0.12 -11.51 -12.22
C THR A 261 1.32 -11.73 -12.66
N GLU A 262 2.25 -11.99 -11.73
CA GLU A 262 3.66 -12.25 -12.04
C GLU A 262 3.86 -13.52 -12.87
N LYS A 263 3.05 -14.57 -12.64
CA LYS A 263 3.03 -15.76 -13.51
C LYS A 263 2.73 -15.44 -14.98
N VAL A 264 1.99 -14.37 -15.24
CA VAL A 264 1.57 -13.96 -16.60
C VAL A 264 2.50 -12.92 -17.22
N VAL A 265 2.97 -11.94 -16.45
CA VAL A 265 3.75 -10.80 -16.98
C VAL A 265 5.23 -10.82 -16.58
N GLY A 266 5.65 -11.85 -15.86
CA GLY A 266 6.96 -11.93 -15.22
C GLY A 266 7.02 -11.11 -13.93
N PRO A 267 8.15 -11.15 -13.22
CA PRO A 267 8.30 -10.50 -11.92
C PRO A 267 8.05 -8.99 -11.99
N LEU A 268 7.33 -8.45 -11.01
CA LEU A 268 7.08 -7.02 -10.82
C LEU A 268 8.12 -6.42 -9.86
N ASN A 269 9.39 -6.79 -10.11
CA ASN A 269 10.57 -6.31 -9.39
C ASN A 269 10.72 -4.81 -9.46
#